data_AF-A0A067DVG1-F1
#
_entry.id   AF-A0A067DVG1-F1
#
_cell.length_a   1.000
_cell.length_b   1.000
_cell.length_c   1.000
_cell.angle_alpha   90.00
_cell.angle_beta   90.00
_cell.angle_gamma   90.00
#
_symmetry.space_group_name_H-M   'P 1'
#
loop_
_entity.id
_entity.type
_entity.pdbx_description
1 polymer ?
#
loop_
_entity_poly.entity_id
_entity_poly.type
_entity_poly.pdbx_seq_one_letter_code
_entity_poly.pdbx_strand_id
1 'polypeptide(L)'
;MGVMSRSPPLLLALIIWFLLGTAYSIQLPFLRWKGHPFLAPTSMMILMGLVYQLLFYIHIQDVPDVDGDREFGIQTLSVIIGKEKVFWLGVYMMLTAYGAAILVGASSSFLLSKLVTIISHSILAFILWRRAQTVDLSNKASTLSFYMFIWKASDCYTTLNTSLFILCVEKVMKDSNTCDR
;
A
#
# COMPACT_ATOMS: atom_id res chain seq x y z
N MET A 1 -17.69 8.09 12.23
CA MET A 1 -16.56 9.04 12.37
C MET A 1 -15.80 9.32 11.06
N GLY A 2 -16.29 8.94 9.87
CA GLY A 2 -15.56 9.12 8.60
C GLY A 2 -15.89 10.36 7.78
N VAL A 3 -16.78 11.25 8.24
CA VAL A 3 -17.27 12.39 7.44
C VAL A 3 -16.62 13.74 7.83
N MET A 4 -15.53 13.70 8.61
CA MET A 4 -14.92 14.90 9.19
C MET A 4 -13.43 15.07 8.82
N SER A 5 -12.94 14.34 7.81
CA SER A 5 -11.65 14.65 7.20
C SER A 5 -11.90 15.50 5.95
N ARG A 6 -11.58 16.80 6.00
CA ARG A 6 -11.55 17.71 4.84
C ARG A 6 -10.40 17.37 3.85
N SER A 7 -10.17 16.08 3.59
CA SER A 7 -9.20 15.59 2.62
C SER A 7 -9.89 14.67 1.61
N PRO A 8 -10.25 15.21 0.43
CA PRO A 8 -10.79 14.44 -0.69
C PRO A 8 -10.02 13.14 -1.01
N PRO A 9 -8.67 13.07 -1.03
CA PRO A 9 -7.95 11.84 -1.39
C PRO A 9 -8.12 10.71 -0.37
N LEU A 10 -8.34 11.04 0.90
CA LEU A 10 -8.47 10.07 1.99
C LEU A 10 -9.84 9.38 1.98
N LEU A 11 -10.87 10.15 1.68
CA LEU A 11 -12.23 9.64 1.49
C LEU A 11 -12.34 8.86 0.18
N LEU A 12 -11.67 9.31 -0.88
CA LEU A 12 -11.58 8.58 -2.14
C LEU A 12 -10.85 7.24 -1.97
N ALA A 13 -9.74 7.21 -1.22
CA ALA A 13 -9.02 6.00 -0.87
C ALA A 13 -9.90 4.99 -0.12
N LEU A 14 -10.65 5.47 0.88
CA LEU A 14 -11.55 4.64 1.68
C LEU A 14 -12.70 4.08 0.82
N ILE A 15 -13.27 4.90 -0.06
CA ILE A 15 -14.33 4.48 -1.00
C ILE A 15 -13.79 3.47 -2.01
N ILE A 16 -12.62 3.73 -2.61
CA ILE A 16 -11.97 2.81 -3.55
C ILE A 16 -11.69 1.48 -2.87
N TRP A 17 -11.12 1.48 -1.66
CA TRP A 17 -10.87 0.27 -0.87
C TRP A 17 -12.15 -0.51 -0.57
N PHE A 18 -13.22 0.20 -0.18
CA PHE A 18 -14.50 -0.43 0.13
C PHE A 18 -15.16 -1.02 -1.13
N LEU A 19 -15.20 -0.27 -2.23
CA LEU A 19 -15.77 -0.68 -3.52
C LEU A 19 -15.00 -1.84 -4.15
N LEU A 20 -13.67 -1.84 -4.07
CA LEU A 20 -12.86 -2.94 -4.59
C LEU A 20 -12.91 -4.18 -3.71
N GLY A 21 -12.98 -4.03 -2.38
CA GLY A 21 -13.23 -5.13 -1.46
C GLY A 21 -14.59 -5.79 -1.72
N THR A 22 -15.61 -4.99 -2.03
CA THR A 22 -16.93 -5.51 -2.45
C THR A 22 -16.89 -6.12 -3.84
N ALA A 23 -16.24 -5.49 -4.81
CA ALA A 23 -16.12 -6.02 -6.17
C ALA A 23 -15.38 -7.37 -6.21
N TYR A 24 -14.37 -7.57 -5.36
CA TYR A 24 -13.67 -8.85 -5.20
C TYR A 24 -14.54 -9.94 -4.53
N SER A 25 -15.46 -9.54 -3.64
CA SER A 25 -16.20 -10.47 -2.78
C SER A 25 -17.60 -10.82 -3.32
N ILE A 26 -18.21 -9.96 -4.12
CA ILE A 26 -19.57 -10.13 -4.63
C ILE A 26 -19.57 -11.04 -5.87
N GLN A 27 -20.40 -12.08 -5.84
CA GLN A 27 -20.57 -13.03 -6.94
C GLN A 27 -21.56 -12.51 -7.99
N LEU A 28 -21.17 -11.48 -8.74
CA LEU A 28 -21.90 -10.99 -9.91
C LEU A 28 -21.29 -11.57 -11.21
N PRO A 29 -22.10 -11.88 -12.25
CA PRO A 29 -21.65 -12.58 -13.46
C PRO A 29 -20.54 -11.86 -14.27
N PHE A 30 -20.35 -10.55 -14.09
CA PHE A 30 -19.28 -9.76 -14.71
C PHE A 30 -18.14 -9.36 -13.75
N LEU A 31 -18.27 -9.62 -12.45
CA LEU A 31 -17.32 -9.20 -11.39
C LEU A 31 -16.67 -10.39 -10.65
N ARG A 32 -16.78 -11.60 -11.19
CA ARG A 32 -16.28 -12.84 -10.57
C ARG A 32 -14.76 -13.01 -10.77
N TRP A 33 -13.96 -12.00 -10.44
CA TRP A 33 -12.50 -12.02 -10.59
C TRP A 33 -11.84 -13.14 -9.78
N LYS A 34 -12.48 -13.56 -8.68
CA LYS A 34 -12.11 -14.73 -7.85
C LYS A 34 -12.05 -16.07 -8.62
N GLY A 35 -12.69 -16.14 -9.80
CA GLY A 35 -12.69 -17.33 -10.66
C GLY A 35 -11.51 -17.42 -11.64
N HIS A 36 -10.73 -16.35 -11.80
CA HIS A 36 -9.61 -16.33 -12.73
C HIS A 36 -8.28 -16.32 -11.96
N PRO A 37 -7.45 -17.38 -12.07
CA PRO A 37 -6.22 -17.54 -11.29
C PRO A 37 -5.16 -16.45 -11.58
N PHE A 38 -5.30 -15.70 -12.67
CA PHE A 38 -4.41 -14.60 -13.03
C PHE A 38 -4.97 -13.22 -12.64
N LEU A 39 -6.25 -12.93 -12.87
CA LEU A 39 -6.82 -11.60 -12.62
C LEU A 39 -6.91 -11.27 -11.12
N ALA A 40 -7.19 -12.25 -10.27
CA ALA A 40 -7.28 -12.05 -8.83
C ALA A 40 -5.94 -11.59 -8.20
N PRO A 41 -4.81 -12.30 -8.37
CA PRO A 41 -3.53 -11.84 -7.82
C PRO A 41 -3.01 -10.57 -8.51
N THR A 42 -3.19 -10.41 -9.82
CA THR A 42 -2.72 -9.21 -10.53
C THR A 42 -3.48 -7.95 -10.10
N SER A 43 -4.80 -8.02 -9.91
CA SER A 43 -5.59 -6.89 -9.39
C SER A 43 -5.19 -6.53 -7.96
N MET A 44 -4.86 -7.51 -7.11
CA MET A 44 -4.37 -7.27 -5.76
C MET A 44 -2.97 -6.66 -5.73
N MET A 45 -2.06 -7.10 -6.63
CA MET A 45 -0.73 -6.52 -6.77
C MET A 45 -0.80 -5.05 -7.23
N ILE A 46 -1.65 -4.74 -8.19
CA ILE A 46 -1.83 -3.36 -8.69
C ILE A 46 -2.44 -2.47 -7.60
N LEU A 47 -3.46 -2.95 -6.88
CA LEU A 47 -4.08 -2.16 -5.81
C LEU A 47 -3.17 -1.91 -4.63
N MET A 48 -2.57 -2.97 -4.09
CA MET A 48 -1.77 -2.87 -2.87
C MET A 48 -0.39 -2.28 -3.14
N GLY A 49 0.17 -2.51 -4.34
CA GLY A 49 1.50 -2.04 -4.71
C GLY A 49 1.54 -0.63 -5.31
N LEU A 50 0.56 -0.24 -6.14
CA LEU A 50 0.58 1.05 -6.83
C LEU A 50 -0.41 2.06 -6.25
N VAL A 51 -1.68 1.68 -6.05
CA VAL A 51 -2.71 2.63 -5.60
C VAL A 51 -2.44 3.12 -4.18
N TYR A 52 -2.14 2.20 -3.27
CA TYR A 52 -1.83 2.55 -1.88
C TYR A 52 -0.59 3.45 -1.77
N GLN A 53 0.42 3.19 -2.61
CA GLN A 53 1.65 3.98 -2.68
C GLN A 53 1.42 5.39 -3.23
N LEU A 54 0.58 5.52 -4.26
CA LEU A 54 0.22 6.80 -4.86
C LEU A 54 -0.62 7.66 -3.90
N LEU A 55 -1.54 7.03 -3.16
CA LEU A 55 -2.34 7.71 -2.15
C LEU A 55 -1.49 8.24 -0.99
N PHE A 56 -0.54 7.43 -0.53
CA PHE A 56 0.43 7.87 0.47
C PHE A 56 1.30 9.02 -0.06
N TYR A 57 1.72 8.97 -1.33
CA TYR A 57 2.47 10.05 -1.98
C TYR A 57 1.71 11.37 -1.94
N ILE A 58 0.46 11.38 -2.41
CA ILE A 58 -0.41 12.57 -2.40
C ILE A 58 -0.54 13.09 -0.96
N HIS A 59 -0.78 12.20 0.00
CA HIS A 59 -1.01 12.57 1.40
C HIS A 59 0.23 13.14 2.11
N ILE A 60 1.44 12.70 1.77
CA ILE A 60 2.69 13.20 2.39
C ILE A 60 3.18 14.49 1.72
N GLN A 61 2.86 14.74 0.45
CA GLN A 61 3.20 16.01 -0.20
C GLN A 61 2.55 17.20 0.49
N ASP A 62 1.36 17.03 1.07
CA ASP A 62 0.63 18.09 1.79
C ASP A 62 1.23 18.42 3.18
N VAL A 63 2.24 17.69 3.65
CA VAL A 63 2.87 17.89 4.98
C VAL A 63 3.90 19.03 5.00
N PRO A 64 4.87 19.11 4.06
CA PRO A 64 5.84 20.22 4.02
C PRO A 64 5.25 21.58 3.63
N ASP A 65 4.04 21.61 3.05
CA ASP A 65 3.38 22.83 2.57
C ASP A 65 2.49 23.52 3.62
N VAL A 66 2.32 22.90 4.80
CA VAL A 66 1.50 23.39 5.92
C VAL A 66 1.81 24.83 6.31
N ASP A 67 3.10 25.19 6.37
CA ASP A 67 3.51 26.53 6.82
C ASP A 67 3.11 27.59 5.79
N GLY A 68 3.22 27.27 4.49
CA GLY A 68 2.78 28.15 3.40
C GLY A 68 1.25 28.27 3.37
N ASP A 69 0.52 27.14 3.43
CA ASP A 69 -0.94 27.13 3.47
C ASP A 69 -1.48 27.98 4.63
N ARG A 70 -0.84 27.90 5.80
CA ARG A 70 -1.18 28.69 6.98
C ARG A 70 -0.99 30.18 6.74
N GLU A 71 0.10 30.58 6.09
CA GLU A 71 0.41 31.97 5.78
C GLU A 71 -0.60 32.56 4.77
N PHE A 72 -1.02 31.77 3.79
CA PHE A 72 -2.03 32.16 2.79
C PHE A 72 -3.49 31.96 3.25
N GLY A 73 -3.72 31.51 4.49
CA GLY A 73 -5.07 31.30 5.04
C GLY A 73 -5.83 30.11 4.45
N ILE A 74 -5.13 29.18 3.79
CA ILE A 74 -5.70 27.96 3.20
C ILE A 74 -5.90 26.91 4.30
N GLN A 75 -7.12 26.42 4.45
CA GLN A 75 -7.44 25.42 5.46
C GLN A 75 -7.30 23.99 4.93
N THR A 76 -6.06 23.49 4.85
CA THR A 76 -5.77 22.09 4.53
C THR A 76 -5.89 21.18 5.76
N LEU A 77 -6.01 19.86 5.53
CA LEU A 77 -6.13 18.87 6.61
C LEU A 77 -4.95 18.95 7.59
N SER A 78 -3.75 19.14 7.04
CA SER A 78 -2.50 19.24 7.78
C SER A 78 -2.36 20.56 8.55
N VAL A 79 -3.01 21.64 8.10
CA VAL A 79 -3.19 22.90 8.85
C VAL A 79 -4.21 22.76 10.00
N ILE A 80 -5.34 22.07 9.77
CA ILE A 80 -6.43 21.94 10.76
C ILE A 80 -6.05 20.94 11.87
N ILE A 81 -5.56 19.76 11.50
CA ILE A 81 -5.35 18.63 12.42
C ILE A 81 -3.90 18.59 12.93
N GLY A 82 -2.97 19.15 12.16
CA GLY A 82 -1.54 19.21 12.48
C GLY A 82 -0.70 18.19 11.71
N LYS A 83 0.47 18.63 11.27
CA LYS A 83 1.44 17.84 10.48
C LYS A 83 1.80 16.48 11.07
N GLU A 84 1.93 16.39 12.39
CA GLU A 84 2.28 15.14 13.08
C GLU A 84 1.20 14.07 12.94
N LYS A 85 -0.07 14.44 13.18
CA LYS A 85 -1.18 13.51 13.05
C LYS A 85 -1.38 13.06 11.61
N VAL A 86 -1.22 13.96 10.65
CA VAL A 86 -1.31 13.64 9.22
C VAL A 86 -0.18 12.71 8.79
N PHE A 87 1.05 12.96 9.22
CA PHE A 87 2.18 12.08 8.97
C PHE A 87 1.95 10.66 9.51
N TRP A 88 1.59 10.55 10.80
CA TRP A 88 1.32 9.25 11.42
C TRP A 88 0.14 8.53 10.78
N LEU A 89 -0.90 9.25 10.36
CA LEU A 89 -2.02 8.66 9.62
C LEU A 89 -1.52 7.98 8.33
N GLY A 90 -0.64 8.63 7.56
CA GLY A 90 -0.02 8.03 6.38
C GLY A 90 0.84 6.81 6.72
N VAL A 91 1.64 6.88 7.79
CA VAL A 91 2.47 5.75 8.26
C VAL A 91 1.58 4.57 8.64
N TYR A 92 0.50 4.78 9.39
CA TYR A 92 -0.44 3.72 9.76
C TYR A 92 -1.14 3.11 8.55
N MET A 93 -1.50 3.92 7.54
CA MET A 93 -1.99 3.36 6.28
C MET A 93 -0.98 2.36 5.71
N MET A 94 0.29 2.74 5.57
CA MET A 94 1.30 1.82 5.03
C MET A 94 1.52 0.57 5.89
N LEU A 95 1.54 0.71 7.23
CA LEU A 95 1.60 -0.47 8.11
C LEU A 95 0.41 -1.40 7.92
N THR A 96 -0.80 -0.87 7.75
CA THR A 96 -1.99 -1.70 7.50
C THR A 96 -1.92 -2.44 6.16
N ALA A 97 -1.34 -1.82 5.11
CA ALA A 97 -1.12 -2.48 3.83
C ALA A 97 -0.13 -3.66 3.97
N TYR A 98 1.00 -3.46 4.68
CA TYR A 98 1.92 -4.56 4.97
C TYR A 98 1.28 -5.66 5.82
N GLY A 99 0.47 -5.29 6.82
CA GLY A 99 -0.30 -6.23 7.63
C GLY A 99 -1.28 -7.06 6.81
N ALA A 100 -2.02 -6.42 5.88
CA ALA A 100 -2.92 -7.11 4.96
C ALA A 100 -2.16 -8.08 4.04
N ALA A 101 -1.00 -7.68 3.51
CA ALA A 101 -0.15 -8.55 2.70
C ALA A 101 0.35 -9.78 3.49
N ILE A 102 0.70 -9.61 4.77
CA ILE A 102 1.07 -10.72 5.67
C ILE A 102 -0.11 -11.68 5.86
N LEU A 103 -1.32 -11.17 6.14
CA LEU A 103 -2.51 -11.98 6.34
C LEU A 103 -2.87 -12.79 5.08
N VAL A 104 -2.82 -12.15 3.92
CA VAL A 104 -3.04 -12.81 2.62
C VAL A 104 -1.95 -13.87 2.37
N GLY A 105 -0.67 -13.53 2.57
CA GLY A 105 0.43 -14.48 2.43
C GLY A 105 0.34 -15.69 3.37
N ALA A 106 -0.13 -15.47 4.60
CA ALA A 106 -0.34 -16.53 5.60
C ALA A 106 -1.41 -17.54 5.18
N SER A 107 -2.38 -17.12 4.34
CA SER A 107 -3.43 -17.99 3.80
C SER A 107 -2.97 -18.92 2.66
N SER A 108 -1.74 -18.76 2.16
CA SER A 108 -1.19 -19.62 1.09
C SER A 108 -1.02 -21.07 1.54
N SER A 109 -1.30 -22.01 0.63
CA SER A 109 -1.06 -23.45 0.84
C SER A 109 0.41 -23.83 0.66
N PHE A 110 1.23 -22.97 0.02
CA PHE A 110 2.63 -23.24 -0.27
C PHE A 110 3.56 -22.64 0.78
N LEU A 111 4.32 -23.48 1.48
CA LEU A 111 5.11 -23.08 2.66
C LEU A 111 6.18 -22.03 2.33
N LEU A 112 6.90 -22.17 1.21
CA LEU A 112 7.95 -21.23 0.84
C LEU A 112 7.37 -19.84 0.53
N SER A 113 6.29 -19.77 -0.25
CA SER A 113 5.58 -18.50 -0.54
C SER A 113 5.06 -17.86 0.74
N LYS A 114 4.50 -18.66 1.66
CA LYS A 114 4.05 -18.22 2.98
C LYS A 114 5.16 -17.57 3.79
N LEU A 115 6.28 -18.27 3.97
CA LEU A 115 7.41 -17.78 4.78
C LEU A 115 8.04 -16.54 4.16
N VAL A 116 8.30 -16.54 2.85
CA VAL A 116 8.86 -15.40 2.14
C VAL A 116 7.96 -14.17 2.30
N THR A 117 6.66 -14.32 2.06
CA THR A 117 5.73 -13.19 2.17
C THR A 117 5.67 -12.63 3.59
N ILE A 118 5.51 -13.50 4.60
CA ILE A 118 5.44 -13.07 6.01
C ILE A 118 6.72 -12.36 6.43
N ILE A 119 7.89 -12.98 6.17
CA ILE A 119 9.18 -12.43 6.62
C ILE A 119 9.48 -11.12 5.91
N SER A 120 9.38 -11.06 4.58
CA SER A 120 9.69 -9.86 3.80
C SER A 120 8.83 -8.67 4.21
N HIS A 121 7.52 -8.86 4.37
CA HIS A 121 6.62 -7.76 4.72
C HIS A 121 6.74 -7.34 6.18
N SER A 122 7.06 -8.28 7.08
CA SER A 122 7.32 -7.96 8.49
C SER A 122 8.59 -7.10 8.63
N ILE A 123 9.65 -7.44 7.89
CA ILE A 123 10.88 -6.65 7.87
C ILE A 123 10.62 -5.26 7.29
N LEU A 124 9.89 -5.15 6.17
CA LEU A 124 9.54 -3.86 5.57
C LEU A 124 8.71 -2.99 6.53
N ALA A 125 7.69 -3.55 7.17
CA ALA A 125 6.87 -2.85 8.16
C ALA A 125 7.71 -2.39 9.35
N PHE A 126 8.62 -3.23 9.84
CA PHE A 126 9.52 -2.88 10.94
C PHE A 126 10.47 -1.74 10.57
N ILE A 127 11.12 -1.80 9.40
CA ILE A 127 12.01 -0.74 8.92
C ILE A 127 11.24 0.57 8.73
N LEU A 128 10.05 0.53 8.11
CA LEU A 128 9.19 1.69 7.93
C LEU A 128 8.87 2.34 9.28
N TRP A 129 8.40 1.55 10.24
CA TRP A 129 8.05 2.03 11.58
C TRP A 129 9.25 2.69 12.27
N ARG A 130 10.41 2.03 12.25
CA ARG A 130 11.65 2.56 12.84
C ARG A 130 12.12 3.86 12.19
N ARG A 131 12.05 3.93 10.85
CA ARG A 131 12.40 5.15 10.11
C ARG A 131 11.42 6.28 10.41
N ALA A 132 10.12 5.99 10.48
CA ALA A 132 9.09 6.98 10.77
C ALA A 132 9.30 7.67 12.12
N GLN A 133 9.77 6.93 13.14
CA GLN A 133 10.09 7.47 14.46
C GLN A 133 11.24 8.49 14.47
N THR A 134 12.10 8.47 13.43
CA THR A 134 13.27 9.37 13.33
C THR A 134 13.01 10.62 12.49
N VAL A 135 11.80 10.76 11.93
CA VAL A 135 11.46 11.89 11.04
C VAL A 135 11.20 13.14 11.86
N ASP A 136 11.89 14.21 11.49
CA ASP A 136 11.67 15.54 12.04
C ASP A 136 10.76 16.34 11.10
N LEU A 137 9.52 16.55 11.52
CA LEU A 137 8.50 17.27 10.75
C LEU A 137 8.68 18.79 10.74
N SER A 138 9.66 19.33 11.48
CA SER A 138 10.08 20.73 11.35
C SER A 138 11.09 20.92 10.21
N ASN A 139 11.74 19.84 9.78
CA ASN A 139 12.77 19.86 8.74
C ASN A 139 12.26 19.26 7.43
N LYS A 140 12.07 20.10 6.41
CA LYS A 140 11.64 19.68 5.07
C LYS A 140 12.55 18.62 4.46
N ALA A 141 13.87 18.70 4.67
CA ALA A 141 14.82 17.71 4.17
C ALA A 141 14.66 16.35 4.86
N SER A 142 14.32 16.33 6.16
CA SER A 142 14.05 15.09 6.90
C SER A 142 12.79 14.38 6.37
N THR A 143 11.72 15.15 6.14
CA THR A 143 10.48 14.63 5.55
C THR A 143 10.69 14.14 4.12
N LEU A 144 11.42 14.90 3.30
CA LEU A 144 11.75 14.50 1.92
C LEU A 144 12.65 13.25 1.87
N SER A 145 13.60 13.12 2.80
CA SER A 145 14.46 11.94 2.90
C SER A 145 13.66 10.68 3.23
N PHE A 146 12.71 10.78 4.17
CA PHE A 146 11.79 9.69 4.49
C PHE A 146 10.89 9.33 3.30
N TYR A 147 10.39 10.33 2.59
CA TYR A 147 9.67 10.13 1.34
C TYR A 147 10.50 9.36 0.30
N MET A 148 11.73 9.80 0.04
CA MET A 148 12.64 9.16 -0.91
C MET A 148 12.99 7.72 -0.49
N PHE A 149 13.08 7.45 0.81
CA PHE A 149 13.25 6.11 1.34
C PHE A 149 12.07 5.21 0.97
N ILE A 150 10.84 5.68 1.17
CA ILE A 150 9.64 4.91 0.81
C ILE A 150 9.58 4.70 -0.70
N TRP A 151 9.86 5.74 -1.50
CA TRP A 151 9.88 5.64 -2.97
C TRP A 151 10.83 4.54 -3.46
N LYS A 152 12.08 4.55 -2.97
CA LYS A 152 13.08 3.53 -3.31
C LYS A 152 12.68 2.13 -2.83
N ALA A 153 12.06 2.02 -1.65
CA ALA A 153 11.58 0.75 -1.13
C ALA A 153 10.48 0.16 -2.04
N SER A 154 9.59 1.00 -2.56
CA SER A 154 8.48 0.58 -3.42
C SER A 154 8.92 0.25 -4.83
N ASP A 155 9.88 0.98 -5.42
CA ASP A 155 10.48 0.63 -6.71
C ASP A 155 11.17 -0.75 -6.65
N CYS A 156 11.94 -0.99 -5.58
CA CYS A 156 12.62 -2.27 -5.36
C CYS A 156 11.61 -3.41 -5.17
N TYR A 157 10.57 -3.19 -4.37
CA TYR A 157 9.53 -4.19 -4.11
C TYR A 157 8.73 -4.54 -5.37
N THR A 158 8.30 -3.55 -6.14
CA THR A 158 7.54 -3.78 -7.38
C THR A 158 8.35 -4.63 -8.36
N THR A 159 9.65 -4.35 -8.49
CA THR A 159 10.59 -5.09 -9.35
C THR A 159 10.83 -6.53 -8.88
N LEU A 160 10.96 -6.73 -7.55
CA LEU A 160 11.21 -8.06 -6.97
C LEU A 160 9.96 -8.94 -7.04
N ASN A 161 8.78 -8.36 -6.79
CA ASN A 161 7.52 -9.09 -6.71
C ASN A 161 6.98 -9.44 -8.09
N THR A 162 7.19 -8.60 -9.12
CA THR A 162 6.95 -9.01 -10.52
C THR A 162 7.84 -10.17 -10.91
N SER A 163 9.12 -10.17 -10.50
CA SER A 163 10.06 -11.26 -10.83
C SER A 163 9.69 -12.57 -10.14
N LEU A 164 9.35 -12.54 -8.84
CA LEU A 164 8.88 -13.71 -8.10
C LEU A 164 7.51 -14.21 -8.56
N PHE A 165 6.60 -13.30 -8.92
CA PHE A 165 5.30 -13.64 -9.48
C PHE A 165 5.45 -14.30 -10.85
N ILE A 166 6.32 -13.78 -11.73
CA ILE A 166 6.65 -14.40 -13.02
C ILE A 166 7.25 -15.79 -12.81
N LEU A 167 8.20 -15.96 -11.88
CA LEU A 167 8.78 -17.28 -11.58
C LEU A 167 7.75 -18.26 -10.99
N CYS A 168 6.84 -17.78 -10.14
CA CYS A 168 5.75 -18.58 -9.59
C CYS A 168 4.75 -18.99 -10.69
N VAL A 169 4.39 -18.06 -11.57
CA VAL A 169 3.53 -18.32 -12.74
C VAL A 169 4.21 -19.29 -13.70
N GLU A 170 5.48 -19.10 -14.03
CA GLU A 170 6.25 -20.04 -14.86
C GLU A 170 6.29 -21.43 -14.24
N LYS A 171 6.51 -21.53 -12.91
CA LYS A 171 6.48 -22.80 -12.18
C LYS A 171 5.11 -23.47 -12.28
N VAL A 172 4.03 -22.72 -12.00
CA VAL A 172 2.64 -23.21 -12.09
C VAL A 172 2.27 -23.61 -13.53
N MET A 173 2.67 -22.83 -14.53
CA MET A 173 2.47 -23.15 -15.95
C MET A 173 3.26 -24.40 -16.37
N LYS A 174 4.46 -24.61 -15.80
CA LYS A 174 5.27 -25.80 -16.05
C LYS A 174 4.62 -27.03 -15.43
N ASP A 175 4.11 -26.90 -14.21
CA ASP A 175 3.46 -27.98 -13.47
C ASP A 175 2.07 -28.34 -14.05
N SER A 176 1.31 -27.37 -14.59
CA SER A 176 0.02 -27.66 -15.26
C SER A 176 0.20 -28.40 -16.59
N ASN A 177 1.21 -28.03 -17.38
CA ASN A 177 1.52 -28.69 -18.65
C ASN A 177 2.11 -30.10 -18.50
N THR A 178 2.54 -30.48 -17.30
CA THR A 178 2.97 -31.85 -16.97
C THR A 178 1.84 -32.78 -16.51
N CYS A 179 0.67 -32.26 -16.11
CA CYS A 179 -0.49 -33.09 -15.77
C CYS A 179 -1.35 -33.46 -17.01
N ASP A 180 -1.21 -32.73 -18.12
CA ASP A 180 -1.93 -32.98 -19.38
C ASP A 180 -1.15 -33.89 -20.37
N ARG A 181 -0.11 -34.60 -19.90
CA ARG A 181 0.69 -35.56 -20.68
C ARG A 181 0.81 -36.89 -19.96
#